data_AF-A0A919E5H8-F1
#
_entry.id   AF-A0A919E5H8-F1
#
_cell.length_a   1.000
_cell.length_b   1.000
_cell.length_c   1.000
_cell.angle_alpha   90.00
_cell.angle_beta   90.00
_cell.angle_gamma   90.00
#
_symmetry.space_group_name_H-M   'P 1'
#
loop_
_entity.id
_entity.type
_entity.pdbx_description
1 polymer ?
#
loop_
_entity_poly.entity_id
_entity_poly.type
_entity_poly.pdbx_seq_one_letter_code
_entity_poly.pdbx_strand_id
1 'polypeptide(L)'
;MKTTEEFLTVLDEGMLRFFREIADELVTRFGISRAEAVARINAAYEGADIDPYPDIMCHEEPEYWAYGLYFLPKDGRLPHGDSVEDLSEWEIRPAPPQDSHVWTLAD
;
A
#
# COMPACT_ATOMS: atom_id res chain seq x y z
N MET A 1 -6.35 15.41 12.28
CA MET A 1 -6.04 14.64 11.05
C MET A 1 -6.28 15.51 9.84
N LYS A 2 -5.55 15.29 8.75
CA LYS A 2 -5.72 15.99 7.47
C LYS A 2 -5.23 15.11 6.32
N THR A 3 -5.66 15.39 5.09
CA THR A 3 -5.00 14.81 3.90
C THR A 3 -3.59 15.39 3.76
N THR A 4 -2.73 14.65 3.06
CA THR A 4 -1.35 15.08 2.79
C THR A 4 -1.12 15.26 1.29
N GLU A 5 0.05 15.76 0.89
CA GLU A 5 0.41 15.82 -0.54
C GLU A 5 0.61 14.41 -1.13
N GLU A 6 0.95 13.41 -0.31
CA GLU A 6 1.12 12.03 -0.74
C GLU A 6 -0.21 11.26 -0.73
N PHE A 7 -0.88 11.24 0.41
CA PHE A 7 -2.04 10.37 0.65
C PHE A 7 -3.37 11.14 0.62
N LEU A 8 -4.32 10.59 -0.14
CA LEU A 8 -5.70 11.09 -0.26
C LEU A 8 -6.55 10.76 0.98
N THR A 9 -6.14 9.75 1.76
CA THR A 9 -6.76 9.41 3.04
C THR A 9 -6.39 10.45 4.10
N VAL A 10 -7.34 10.76 4.99
CA VAL A 10 -7.12 11.68 6.11
C VAL A 10 -6.40 10.93 7.24
N LEU A 11 -5.15 11.28 7.50
CA LEU A 11 -4.30 10.56 8.46
C LEU A 11 -3.84 11.49 9.60
N ASP A 12 -3.56 10.92 10.78
CA ASP A 12 -2.73 11.58 11.79
C ASP A 12 -1.24 11.31 11.53
N GLU A 13 -0.36 11.83 12.39
CA GLU A 13 1.08 11.67 12.20
C GLU A 13 1.55 10.21 12.32
N GLY A 14 0.87 9.39 13.12
CA GLY A 14 1.23 7.99 13.31
C GLY A 14 0.83 7.15 12.11
N MET A 15 -0.41 7.29 11.66
CA MET A 15 -0.91 6.59 10.47
C MET A 15 -0.21 7.07 9.21
N LEU A 16 0.18 8.35 9.12
CA LEU A 16 1.02 8.85 8.03
C LEU A 16 2.37 8.12 7.97
N ARG A 17 3.03 7.91 9.12
CA ARG A 17 4.28 7.14 9.15
C ARG A 17 4.05 5.69 8.72
N PHE A 18 3.01 5.05 9.24
CA PHE A 18 2.65 3.68 8.87
C PHE A 18 2.37 3.53 7.35
N PHE A 19 1.63 4.46 6.75
CA PHE A 19 1.39 4.44 5.30
C PHE A 19 2.67 4.67 4.48
N ARG A 20 3.59 5.50 4.98
CA ARG A 20 4.90 5.68 4.33
C ARG A 20 5.75 4.41 4.41
N GLU A 21 5.71 3.69 5.53
CA GLU A 21 6.37 2.39 5.70
C GLU A 21 5.80 1.34 4.74
N ILE A 22 4.47 1.27 4.54
CA ILE A 22 3.85 0.39 3.53
C ILE A 22 4.40 0.71 2.13
N ALA A 23 4.50 1.99 1.77
CA ALA A 23 5.06 2.38 0.48
C ALA A 23 6.56 2.09 0.37
N ASP A 24 7.33 2.13 1.47
CA ASP A 24 8.74 1.74 1.47
C ASP A 24 8.91 0.23 1.28
N GLU A 25 8.03 -0.59 1.87
CA GLU A 25 7.98 -2.04 1.64
C GLU A 25 7.66 -2.36 0.16
N LEU A 26 6.69 -1.66 -0.44
CA LEU A 26 6.36 -1.80 -1.86
C LEU A 26 7.56 -1.53 -2.77
N VAL A 27 8.29 -0.42 -2.51
CA VAL A 27 9.49 -0.05 -3.27
C VAL A 27 10.60 -1.08 -3.06
N THR A 28 10.90 -1.42 -1.80
CA THR A 28 12.03 -2.27 -1.45
C THR A 28 11.87 -3.70 -1.94
N ARG A 29 10.66 -4.26 -1.86
CA ARG A 29 10.39 -5.67 -2.21
C ARG A 29 10.11 -5.89 -3.69
N PHE A 30 9.39 -4.95 -4.31
CA PHE A 30 8.87 -5.15 -5.66
C PHE A 30 9.51 -4.24 -6.70
N GLY A 31 10.38 -3.30 -6.28
CA GLY A 31 11.15 -2.46 -7.19
C GLY A 31 10.32 -1.44 -7.98
N ILE A 32 9.09 -1.15 -7.54
CA ILE A 32 8.25 -0.09 -8.15
C ILE A 32 8.67 1.30 -7.68
N SER A 33 8.27 2.33 -8.42
CA SER A 33 8.55 3.71 -8.01
C SER A 33 7.79 4.09 -6.75
N ARG A 34 8.29 5.10 -6.03
CA ARG A 34 7.58 5.66 -4.87
C ARG A 34 6.23 6.24 -5.27
N ALA A 35 6.12 6.84 -6.46
CA ALA A 35 4.86 7.37 -6.97
C ALA A 35 3.84 6.26 -7.22
N GLU A 36 4.26 5.13 -7.81
CA GLU A 36 3.38 3.96 -7.99
C GLU A 36 2.96 3.36 -6.65
N ALA A 37 3.88 3.25 -5.69
CA ALA A 37 3.57 2.74 -4.35
C ALA A 37 2.49 3.61 -3.66
N VAL A 38 2.65 4.94 -3.69
CA VAL A 38 1.65 5.87 -3.15
C VAL A 38 0.34 5.79 -3.92
N ALA A 39 0.37 5.70 -5.27
CA ALA A 39 -0.82 5.57 -6.09
C ALA A 39 -1.62 4.30 -5.77
N ARG A 40 -0.94 3.16 -5.52
CA ARG A 40 -1.56 1.91 -5.09
C ARG A 40 -2.25 2.03 -3.73
N ILE A 41 -1.61 2.70 -2.77
CA ILE A 41 -2.18 2.96 -1.44
C ILE A 41 -3.41 3.88 -1.58
N ASN A 42 -3.31 4.96 -2.34
CA ASN A 42 -4.42 5.88 -2.58
C ASN A 42 -5.61 5.17 -3.22
N ALA A 43 -5.38 4.37 -4.26
CA ALA A 43 -6.44 3.61 -4.92
C ALA A 43 -7.14 2.61 -3.98
N ALA A 44 -6.44 2.10 -2.97
CA ALA A 44 -6.99 1.13 -2.02
C ALA A 44 -7.73 1.78 -0.84
N TYR A 45 -7.26 2.94 -0.36
CA TYR A 45 -7.71 3.53 0.90
C TYR A 45 -8.32 4.93 0.77
N GLU A 46 -8.46 5.48 -0.43
CA GLU A 46 -9.19 6.73 -0.63
C GLU A 46 -10.63 6.58 -0.08
N GLY A 47 -11.02 7.52 0.78
CA GLY A 47 -12.33 7.51 1.42
C GLY A 47 -12.50 6.48 2.55
N ALA A 48 -11.46 5.71 2.88
CA ALA A 48 -11.46 4.86 4.07
C ALA A 48 -11.52 5.71 5.35
N ASP A 49 -12.30 5.25 6.32
CA ASP A 49 -12.32 5.80 7.67
C ASP A 49 -11.23 5.08 8.48
N ILE A 50 -10.14 5.79 8.78
CA ILE A 50 -8.96 5.28 9.47
C ILE A 50 -8.90 5.94 10.85
N ASP A 51 -8.91 5.15 11.91
CA ASP A 51 -8.82 5.66 13.27
C ASP A 51 -7.43 6.28 13.55
N PRO A 52 -7.30 7.13 14.58
CA PRO A 52 -6.00 7.62 15.03
C PRO A 52 -5.06 6.48 15.42
N TYR A 53 -3.76 6.73 15.25
CA TYR A 53 -2.76 5.71 15.51
C TYR A 53 -2.77 5.25 16.99
N PRO A 54 -2.71 3.93 17.25
CA PRO A 54 -2.76 2.84 16.28
C PRO A 54 -4.21 2.50 15.87
N ASP A 55 -4.44 2.44 14.56
CA ASP A 55 -5.66 1.86 13.98
C ASP A 55 -5.60 0.31 14.01
N ILE A 56 -6.72 -0.37 13.80
CA ILE A 56 -6.76 -1.84 13.68
C ILE A 56 -5.83 -2.37 12.58
N MET A 57 -5.58 -1.60 11.51
CA MET A 57 -4.63 -1.92 10.46
C MET A 57 -3.20 -2.12 11.00
N CYS A 58 -2.85 -1.42 12.07
CA CYS A 58 -1.53 -1.53 12.72
C CYS A 58 -1.36 -2.82 13.53
N HIS A 59 -2.37 -3.71 13.55
CA HIS A 59 -2.19 -5.09 14.04
C HIS A 59 -1.31 -5.91 13.09
N GLU A 60 -1.32 -5.60 11.79
CA GLU A 60 -0.47 -6.23 10.79
C GLU A 60 0.73 -5.33 10.46
N GLU A 61 1.85 -5.95 10.11
CA GLU A 61 3.06 -5.25 9.69
C GLU A 61 2.87 -4.57 8.32
N PRO A 62 3.60 -3.47 8.02
CA PRO A 62 3.52 -2.81 6.71
C PRO A 62 3.75 -3.75 5.51
N GLU A 63 4.60 -4.76 5.69
CA GLU A 63 4.88 -5.81 4.70
C GLU A 63 3.62 -6.56 4.26
N TYR A 64 2.74 -6.91 5.21
CA TYR A 64 1.51 -7.64 4.92
C TYR A 64 0.62 -6.85 3.96
N TRP A 65 0.48 -5.56 4.22
CA TRP A 65 -0.29 -4.65 3.36
C TRP A 65 0.38 -4.46 2.00
N ALA A 66 1.71 -4.37 1.93
CA ALA A 66 2.44 -4.26 0.68
C ALA A 66 2.16 -5.46 -0.26
N TYR A 67 2.15 -6.70 0.25
CA TYR A 67 1.77 -7.86 -0.55
C TYR A 67 0.33 -7.77 -1.08
N GLY A 68 -0.63 -7.35 -0.25
CA GLY A 68 -2.03 -7.19 -0.67
C GLY A 68 -2.28 -6.11 -1.73
N LEU A 69 -1.45 -5.07 -1.69
CA LEU A 69 -1.48 -3.97 -2.66
C LEU A 69 -0.75 -4.31 -3.97
N TYR A 70 0.23 -5.22 -3.92
CA TYR A 70 1.03 -5.60 -5.08
C TYR A 70 0.51 -6.82 -5.84
N PHE A 71 0.05 -7.85 -5.14
CA PHE A 71 -0.46 -9.09 -5.75
C PHE A 71 -1.99 -9.17 -5.72
N LEU A 72 -2.55 -9.93 -6.65
CA LEU A 72 -3.94 -10.38 -6.56
C LEU A 72 -4.03 -11.56 -5.58
N PRO A 73 -5.12 -11.63 -4.78
CA PRO A 73 -5.34 -12.78 -3.91
C PRO A 73 -5.58 -14.05 -4.74
N LYS A 74 -4.95 -15.14 -4.32
CA LYS A 74 -5.10 -16.48 -4.91
C LYS A 74 -5.91 -17.32 -3.93
N ASP A 75 -7.09 -17.81 -4.29
CA ASP A 75 -7.95 -18.59 -3.39
C ASP A 75 -8.22 -17.92 -2.02
N GLY A 76 -8.32 -16.58 -2.00
CA GLY A 76 -8.57 -15.80 -0.79
C GLY A 76 -7.35 -15.60 0.12
N ARG A 77 -6.17 -16.07 -0.28
CA ARG A 77 -4.90 -15.81 0.43
C ARG A 77 -4.04 -14.78 -0.30
N LEU A 78 -3.25 -14.06 0.47
CA LEU A 78 -2.14 -13.24 0.01
C LEU A 78 -0.83 -14.03 0.18
N PRO A 79 0.22 -13.70 -0.60
CA PRO A 79 1.53 -14.27 -0.34
C PRO A 79 1.99 -13.84 1.06
N HIS A 80 2.59 -14.76 1.79
CA HIS A 80 3.15 -14.47 3.11
C HIS A 80 4.67 -14.37 3.02
N GLY A 81 5.24 -13.36 3.66
CA GLY A 81 6.64 -12.97 3.54
C GLY A 81 7.67 -13.95 4.05
N ASP A 82 7.27 -14.98 4.79
CA ASP A 82 8.17 -16.00 5.34
C ASP A 82 8.64 -17.00 4.26
N SER A 83 9.53 -16.50 3.41
CA SER A 83 10.71 -17.10 2.77
C SER A 83 10.65 -18.47 2.05
N VAL A 84 9.50 -19.10 1.87
CA VAL A 84 9.41 -20.34 1.07
C VAL A 84 8.40 -20.29 -0.08
N GLU A 85 7.64 -19.20 -0.22
CA GLU A 85 6.65 -19.09 -1.28
C GLU A 85 7.28 -18.52 -2.57
N ASP A 86 7.11 -19.24 -3.68
CA ASP A 86 7.54 -18.79 -5.00
C ASP A 86 6.60 -17.69 -5.49
N LEU A 87 7.06 -16.43 -5.39
CA LEU A 87 6.30 -15.24 -5.81
C LEU A 87 6.10 -15.17 -7.33
N SER A 88 6.82 -15.95 -8.14
CA SER A 88 6.66 -15.94 -9.60
C SER A 88 5.33 -16.56 -10.07
N GLU A 89 4.70 -17.36 -9.21
CA GLU A 89 3.40 -17.99 -9.45
C GLU A 89 2.21 -17.11 -9.02
N TRP A 90 2.49 -15.88 -8.56
CA TRP A 90 1.49 -14.91 -8.13
C TRP A 90 1.24 -13.86 -9.20
N GLU A 91 -0.03 -13.56 -9.44
CA GLU A 91 -0.43 -12.53 -10.39
C GLU A 91 -0.29 -11.14 -9.75
N ILE A 92 0.45 -10.25 -10.43
CA ILE A 92 0.64 -8.88 -9.99
C ILE A 92 -0.64 -8.09 -10.26
N ARG A 93 -1.11 -7.34 -9.27
CA ARG A 93 -2.21 -6.37 -9.43
C ARG A 93 -1.76 -5.27 -10.40
N PRO A 94 -2.52 -4.97 -11.46
CA PRO A 94 -2.23 -3.85 -12.34
C PRO A 94 -2.04 -2.54 -11.56
N ALA A 95 -1.07 -1.73 -11.99
CA ALA A 95 -0.92 -0.39 -11.43
C ALA A 95 -2.17 0.46 -11.73
N PRO A 96 -2.51 1.45 -10.87
CA PRO A 96 -3.59 2.39 -11.18
C PRO A 96 -3.35 3.10 -12.52
N PRO A 97 -4.40 3.44 -13.30
CA PRO A 97 -4.25 4.18 -14.55
C PRO A 97 -3.47 5.49 -14.34
N GLN A 98 -2.48 5.79 -15.20
CA GLN A 98 -1.57 6.93 -15.04
C GLN A 98 -2.27 8.30 -15.12
N ASP A 99 -3.44 8.37 -15.74
CA ASP A 99 -4.29 9.56 -15.83
C ASP A 99 -5.28 9.69 -14.65
N SER A 100 -5.21 8.79 -13.66
CA SER A 100 -6.03 8.81 -12.44
C SER A 100 -5.53 9.84 -11.43
N HIS A 101 -6.45 10.39 -10.62
CA HIS A 101 -6.14 11.35 -9.55
C HIS A 101 -5.39 10.75 -8.36
N VAL A 102 -5.31 9.42 -8.28
CA VAL A 102 -4.60 8.71 -7.20
C VAL A 102 -3.08 8.86 -7.31
N TRP A 103 -2.58 9.28 -8.48
CA TRP A 103 -1.18 9.66 -8.71
C TRP A 103 -0.93 11.08 -8.22
N THR A 104 -0.60 11.21 -6.94
CA THR A 104 -0.34 12.49 -6.27
C THR A 104 1.12 12.92 -6.33
N LEU A 105 2.03 11.99 -6.61
CA LEU A 105 3.46 12.22 -6.79
C LEU A 105 3.85 12.08 -8.25
N ALA A 106 4.85 12.85 -8.67
CA ALA A 106 5.54 12.63 -9.94
C ALA A 106 6.59 11.51 -9.78
N ASP A 107 6.80 10.75 -10.86
CA ASP A 107 7.91 9.78 -10.98
C ASP A 107 9.29 10.47 -11.03
#